data_AF-A0AAV4MSJ9-F1
#
_entry.id   AF-A0AAV4MSJ9-F1
#
_cell.length_a   1.000
_cell.length_b   1.000
_cell.length_c   1.000
_cell.angle_alpha   90.00
_cell.angle_beta   90.00
_cell.angle_gamma   90.00
#
_symmetry.space_group_name_H-M   'P 1'
#
loop_
_entity.id
_entity.type
_entity.pdbx_description
1 polymer ?
#
loop_
_entity_poly.entity_id
_entity_poly.type
_entity_poly.pdbx_seq_one_letter_code
_entity_poly.pdbx_strand_id
1 'polypeptide(L)'
;MAALSTAQIPNYVSDYVKEITSWERMDGFLISSQHRKYGLLDNGDLYIKDTTEHDGTYNFRCHVENSVTKEKRTSRNYARIIVT
;
A
#
# COMPACT_ATOMS: atom_id res chain seq x y z
N MET A 1 -13.64 -2.89 -13.45
CA MET A 1 -13.14 -3.78 -12.37
C MET A 1 -12.21 -2.96 -11.50
N ALA A 2 -12.24 -3.20 -10.19
CA ALA A 2 -11.37 -2.50 -9.23
C ALA A 2 -10.58 -3.54 -8.43
N ALA A 3 -9.48 -3.13 -7.82
CA ALA A 3 -8.76 -4.01 -6.90
C ALA A 3 -8.26 -3.29 -5.65
N LEU A 4 -8.18 -4.04 -4.56
CA LEU A 4 -7.75 -3.56 -3.25
C LEU A 4 -6.55 -4.37 -2.77
N SER A 5 -5.51 -3.68 -2.28
CA SER A 5 -4.36 -4.29 -1.62
C SER A 5 -4.29 -3.80 -0.18
N THR A 6 -4.46 -4.72 0.76
CA THR A 6 -4.50 -4.42 2.19
C THR A 6 -3.12 -4.48 2.82
N ALA A 7 -2.75 -3.48 3.62
CA ALA A 7 -1.51 -3.52 4.37
C ALA A 7 -1.66 -4.36 5.65
N GLN A 8 -0.81 -5.38 5.81
CA GLN A 8 -0.79 -6.19 7.04
C GLN A 8 0.10 -5.52 8.11
N ILE A 9 -0.49 -4.60 8.87
CA ILE A 9 0.16 -3.99 10.03
C ILE A 9 -0.17 -4.83 11.27
N PRO A 10 0.83 -5.36 12.00
CA PRO A 10 0.56 -6.07 13.25
C PRO A 10 -0.12 -5.16 14.29
N ASN A 11 -1.14 -5.68 14.98
CA ASN A 11 -1.91 -4.91 15.96
C ASN A 11 -1.08 -4.38 17.15
N TYR A 12 0.11 -4.93 17.41
CA TYR A 12 0.99 -4.43 18.47
C TYR A 12 1.72 -3.13 18.11
N VAL A 13 1.79 -2.79 16.82
CA VAL A 13 2.40 -1.54 16.34
C VAL A 13 1.39 -0.52 15.83
N SER A 14 0.11 -0.87 15.73
CA SER A 14 -0.94 0.03 15.19
C SER A 14 -1.11 1.32 16.01
N ASP A 15 -0.83 1.30 17.32
CA ASP A 15 -0.84 2.51 18.15
C ASP A 15 0.27 3.52 17.78
N TYR A 16 1.39 3.04 17.21
CA TYR A 16 2.58 3.86 16.94
C TYR A 16 2.85 4.07 15.44
N VAL A 17 2.40 3.13 14.61
CA VAL A 17 2.39 3.21 13.15
C VAL A 17 1.08 3.87 12.75
N LYS A 18 1.09 5.21 12.79
CA LYS A 18 -0.13 5.98 12.57
C LYS A 18 -0.59 5.97 11.12
N GLU A 19 0.32 5.91 10.14
CA GLU A 19 -0.06 6.14 8.75
C GLU A 19 0.82 5.38 7.75
N ILE A 20 0.17 4.77 6.76
CA ILE A 20 0.85 4.30 5.54
C ILE A 20 1.12 5.52 4.68
N THR A 21 2.39 5.85 4.51
CA THR A 21 2.81 7.07 3.81
C THR A 21 2.78 6.92 2.30
N SER A 22 3.06 5.72 1.79
CA SER A 22 3.10 5.44 0.36
C SER A 22 3.10 3.94 0.09
N TRP A 23 2.82 3.59 -1.16
CA TRP A 23 2.97 2.23 -1.67
C TRP A 23 4.01 2.21 -2.77
N GLU A 24 4.64 1.07 -2.97
CA GLU A 24 5.61 0.86 -4.03
C GLU A 24 5.35 -0.47 -4.70
N ARG A 25 5.46 -0.48 -6.01
CA ARG A 25 5.39 -1.69 -6.83
C ARG A 25 6.74 -2.37 -6.89
N MET A 26 6.73 -3.66 -7.18
CA MET A 26 7.96 -4.46 -7.30
C MET A 26 8.92 -3.99 -8.40
N ASP A 27 8.45 -3.23 -9.38
CA ASP A 27 9.26 -2.59 -10.43
C ASP A 27 9.93 -1.28 -9.97
N GLY A 28 9.75 -0.89 -8.70
CA GLY A 28 10.27 0.34 -8.11
C GLY A 28 9.35 1.55 -8.31
N PHE A 29 8.16 1.36 -8.88
CA PHE A 29 7.23 2.47 -9.08
C PHE A 29 6.60 2.90 -7.74
N LEU A 30 6.94 4.11 -7.29
CA LEU A 30 6.38 4.71 -6.09
C LEU A 30 4.99 5.31 -6.38
N ILE A 31 4.00 4.81 -5.65
CA ILE A 31 2.61 5.25 -5.72
C ILE A 31 2.41 6.33 -4.66
N SER A 32 2.14 7.54 -5.12
CA SER A 32 1.70 8.66 -4.30
C SER A 32 0.21 8.96 -4.52
N SER A 33 -0.38 9.71 -3.59
CA SER A 33 -1.81 10.07 -3.59
C SER A 33 -2.28 10.86 -4.83
N GLN A 34 -1.38 11.32 -5.69
CA GLN A 34 -1.71 12.12 -6.88
C GLN A 34 -1.95 11.29 -8.15
N HIS A 35 -1.80 9.98 -8.08
CA HIS A 35 -1.88 9.13 -9.27
C HIS A 35 -3.34 8.79 -9.65
N ARG A 36 -3.76 9.08 -10.89
CA ARG A 36 -5.15 8.84 -11.34
C ARG A 36 -5.63 7.38 -11.26
N LYS A 37 -4.69 6.44 -11.39
CA LYS A 37 -4.96 4.99 -11.35
C LYS A 37 -4.97 4.42 -9.92
N TYR A 38 -4.26 5.05 -9.00
CA TYR A 38 -4.02 4.53 -7.66
C TYR A 38 -4.58 5.49 -6.61
N GLY A 39 -5.57 5.04 -5.85
CA GLY A 39 -6.09 5.75 -4.69
C GLY A 39 -5.49 5.17 -3.41
N LEU A 40 -5.21 6.03 -2.44
CA LEU A 40 -4.96 5.60 -1.06
C LEU A 40 -6.25 5.81 -0.27
N LEU A 41 -6.71 4.79 0.42
CA LEU A 41 -7.85 4.88 1.34
C LEU A 41 -7.40 5.49 2.67
N ASP A 42 -8.35 6.00 3.46
CA ASP A 42 -8.07 6.63 4.76
C ASP A 42 -7.46 5.65 5.77
N ASN A 43 -7.70 4.35 5.61
CA ASN A 43 -7.07 3.29 6.39
C ASN A 43 -5.65 2.92 5.89
N GLY A 44 -5.19 3.55 4.81
CA GLY A 44 -3.88 3.35 4.18
C GLY A 44 -3.83 2.21 3.16
N ASP A 45 -4.94 1.55 2.86
CA ASP A 45 -5.00 0.54 1.81
C ASP A 45 -4.84 1.17 0.42
N LEU A 46 -4.28 0.38 -0.50
CA LEU A 46 -4.11 0.79 -1.88
C LEU A 46 -5.29 0.32 -2.71
N TYR A 47 -6.02 1.28 -3.27
CA TYR A 47 -7.09 1.08 -4.23
C TYR A 47 -6.56 1.29 -5.66
N ILE A 48 -6.85 0.35 -6.55
CA ILE A 48 -6.46 0.43 -7.97
C ILE A 48 -7.72 0.52 -8.82
N LYS A 49 -7.83 1.61 -9.57
CA LYS A 49 -8.94 1.85 -10.48
C LYS A 49 -8.65 1.24 -11.86
N ASP A 50 -9.70 0.76 -12.51
CA ASP A 50 -9.67 0.24 -13.88
C ASP A 50 -8.57 -0.82 -14.06
N THR A 51 -8.59 -1.83 -13.20
CA THR A 51 -7.61 -2.92 -13.22
C THR A 51 -7.72 -3.75 -14.49
N THR A 52 -6.56 -4.09 -15.03
CA THR A 52 -6.35 -4.97 -16.17
C THR A 52 -5.66 -6.25 -15.71
N GLU A 53 -5.66 -7.29 -16.54
CA GLU A 53 -4.97 -8.55 -16.25
C GLU A 53 -3.46 -8.34 -16.00
N HIS A 54 -2.87 -7.32 -16.63
CA HIS A 54 -1.49 -6.90 -16.39
C HIS A 54 -1.26 -6.43 -14.95
N ASP A 55 -2.24 -5.77 -14.33
CA ASP A 55 -2.10 -5.26 -12.97
C ASP A 55 -2.04 -6.38 -11.92
N GLY A 56 -2.64 -7.54 -12.21
CA GLY A 56 -2.59 -8.74 -11.36
C GLY A 56 -1.20 -9.37 -11.26
N THR A 57 -0.28 -9.00 -12.15
CA THR A 57 1.12 -9.49 -12.11
C THR A 57 1.99 -8.69 -11.14
N TYR A 58 1.55 -7.50 -10.73
CA TYR A 58 2.34 -6.65 -9.86
C TYR A 58 2.15 -7.01 -8.38
N ASN A 59 3.27 -6.97 -7.67
CA ASN A 59 3.33 -7.09 -6.22
C ASN A 59 3.59 -5.72 -5.62
N PHE A 60 2.93 -5.40 -4.50
CA PHE A 60 2.98 -4.09 -3.88
C PHE A 60 3.50 -4.19 -2.44
N ARG A 61 4.27 -3.20 -2.00
CA ARG A 61 4.74 -3.06 -0.62
C ARG A 61 4.37 -1.69 -0.09
N CYS A 62 3.90 -1.62 1.16
CA CYS A 62 3.62 -0.36 1.82
C CYS A 62 4.84 0.17 2.57
N HIS A 63 4.95 1.49 2.64
CA HIS A 63 5.91 2.21 3.46
C HIS A 63 5.17 2.83 4.63
N VAL A 64 5.56 2.40 5.83
CA VAL A 64 5.01 2.88 7.09
C VAL A 64 6.03 3.77 7.79
N GLU A 65 5.57 4.87 8.37
CA GLU A 65 6.39 5.70 9.25
C GLU A 65 5.91 5.52 10.69
N ASN A 66 6.85 5.20 11.57
CA ASN A 66 6.57 5.21 13.00
C ASN A 66 6.49 6.66 13.47
N SER A 67 5.33 7.06 13.99
CA SER A 67 5.09 8.45 14.41
C SER A 67 5.94 8.87 15.62
N VAL A 68 6.36 7.90 16.45
CA VAL A 68 7.15 8.12 17.67
C VAL A 68 8.64 8.18 17.36
N THR A 69 9.17 7.20 16.63
CA THR A 69 10.62 7.13 16.33
C THR A 69 11.01 7.85 15.04
N LYS A 70 10.03 8.24 14.22
CA LYS A 70 10.22 8.74 12.84
C LYS A 70 10.94 7.76 11.92
N GLU A 71 11.02 6.49 12.32
CA GLU A 71 11.63 5.44 11.51
C GLU A 71 10.69 5.04 10.37
N LYS A 72 11.20 5.10 9.14
CA LYS A 72 10.50 4.61 7.95
C LYS A 72 10.84 3.13 7.75
N ARG A 73 9.81 2.29 7.70
CA ARG A 73 9.96 0.87 7.40
C ARG A 73 9.08 0.49 6.23
N THR A 74 9.63 -0.37 5.37
CA THR A 74 8.88 -1.01 4.30
C THR A 74 8.36 -2.35 4.79
N SER A 75 7.15 -2.73 4.37
CA SER A 75 6.65 -4.08 4.62
C SER A 75 7.64 -5.13 4.09
N ARG A 76 7.93 -6.15 4.92
CA ARG A 76 8.74 -7.31 4.48
C ARG A 76 8.01 -8.18 3.46
N ASN A 77 6.68 -8.18 3.49
CA ASN A 77 5.85 -9.00 2.62
C ASN A 77 5.19 -8.14 1.56
N TYR A 78 5.18 -8.64 0.33
CA TYR A 78 4.40 -8.04 -0.74
C TYR A 78 2.93 -8.46 -0.59
N ALA A 79 2.03 -7.49 -0.70
CA ALA A 79 0.60 -7.73 -0.78
C ALA A 79 0.18 -7.93 -2.24
N ARG A 80 -0.78 -8.84 -2.44
CA ARG A 80 -1.45 -9.04 -3.73
C ARG A 80 -2.75 -8.26 -3.75
N ILE A 81 -3.13 -7.82 -4.94
CA ILE A 81 -4.38 -7.12 -5.16
C ILE A 81 -5.54 -8.12 -5.19
N ILE A 82 -6.63 -7.78 -4.52
CA ILE A 82 -7.90 -8.51 -4.55
C ILE A 82 -8.82 -7.77 -5.51
N VAL A 83 -9.21 -8.40 -6.61
CA VAL A 83 -10.15 -7.81 -7.58
C VAL A 83 -11.58 -7.98 -7.05
N THR A 84 -12.33 -6.88 -6.99
CA THR A 84 -13.74 -6.83 -6.57
C THR A 84 -14.63 -6.23 -7.65
#